data_AF-A0A090XB10-F1
#
_entry.id   AF-A0A090XB10-F1
#
_cell.length_a   1.000
_cell.length_b   1.000
_cell.length_c   1.000
_cell.angle_alpha   90.00
_cell.angle_beta   90.00
_cell.angle_gamma   90.00
#
_symmetry.space_group_name_H-M   'P 1'
#
loop_
_entity.id
_entity.type
_entity.pdbx_description
1 polymer ?
#
loop_
_entity_poly.entity_id
_entity_poly.type
_entity_poly.pdbx_seq_one_letter_code
_entity_poly.pdbx_strand_id
1 'polypeptide(L)'
;SAGKKHIEELGLTMQYPEGYQEPQNGEEHNSENEVPAKKGKRSRGGASQASSPTPKKQRAASFSLEAPLAKQVRADACNERLWQECLTLDKGRQAFLDRVQELFTCVCCQELAYLPVTTPCSHNLCQGCLKRSFKAEVFCCPTCRKDLGKDYELKVNTTLSGVLQALFPGYENGR
;
A
#
# COMPACT_ATOMS: atom_id res chain seq x y z
N SER A 1 -31.85 -3.40 -13.41
CA SER A 1 -30.77 -2.39 -13.55
C SER A 1 -30.24 -2.42 -14.98
N ALA A 2 -29.55 -1.36 -15.43
CA ALA A 2 -28.92 -1.32 -16.76
C ALA A 2 -27.98 -2.52 -17.00
N GLY A 3 -27.29 -2.99 -15.96
CA GLY A 3 -26.44 -4.19 -16.03
C GLY A 3 -27.18 -5.49 -16.36
N LYS A 4 -28.43 -5.67 -15.87
CA LYS A 4 -29.22 -6.87 -16.21
C LYS A 4 -29.60 -6.92 -17.69
N LYS A 5 -29.94 -5.76 -18.28
CA LYS A 5 -30.28 -5.66 -19.71
C LYS A 5 -29.09 -5.99 -20.60
N HIS A 6 -27.90 -5.53 -20.22
CA HIS A 6 -26.69 -5.77 -21.00
C HIS A 6 -26.26 -7.25 -21.02
N ILE A 7 -26.43 -7.96 -19.89
CA ILE A 7 -26.17 -9.41 -19.82
C ILE A 7 -27.12 -10.18 -20.74
N GLU A 8 -28.39 -9.76 -20.79
CA GLU A 8 -29.42 -10.36 -21.65
C GLU A 8 -29.18 -10.07 -23.14
N GLU A 9 -28.83 -8.83 -23.50
CA GLU A 9 -28.46 -8.42 -24.87
C GLU A 9 -27.28 -9.22 -25.42
N LEU A 10 -26.32 -9.55 -24.56
CA LEU A 10 -25.13 -10.32 -24.93
C LEU A 10 -25.32 -11.84 -24.82
N GLY A 11 -26.51 -12.32 -24.40
CA GLY A 11 -26.79 -13.75 -24.25
C GLY A 11 -25.88 -14.47 -23.26
N LEU A 12 -25.34 -13.74 -22.27
CA LEU A 12 -24.36 -14.28 -21.33
C LEU A 12 -25.06 -15.09 -20.23
N THR A 13 -24.79 -16.39 -20.20
CA THR A 13 -25.25 -17.30 -19.15
C THR A 13 -24.13 -17.61 -18.17
N MET A 14 -24.46 -17.68 -16.88
CA MET A 14 -23.52 -18.10 -15.84
C MET A 14 -23.15 -19.58 -16.04
N GLN A 15 -21.86 -19.83 -16.31
CA GLN A 15 -21.31 -21.17 -16.46
C GLN A 15 -20.68 -21.56 -15.12
N TYR A 16 -21.18 -22.63 -14.51
CA TYR A 16 -20.60 -23.18 -13.29
C TYR A 16 -19.69 -24.37 -13.59
N PRO A 17 -18.60 -24.55 -12.82
CA PRO A 17 -17.76 -25.74 -12.93
C PRO A 17 -18.55 -27.02 -12.62
N GLU A 18 -18.10 -28.16 -13.16
CA GLU A 18 -18.63 -29.47 -12.81
C GLU A 18 -18.49 -29.71 -11.29
N GLY A 19 -19.59 -30.08 -10.64
CA GLY A 19 -19.66 -30.33 -9.19
C GLY A 19 -20.10 -29.13 -8.33
N TYR A 20 -20.43 -27.99 -8.93
CA TYR A 20 -21.04 -26.88 -8.19
C TYR A 20 -22.42 -27.25 -7.67
N GLN A 21 -22.62 -27.20 -6.35
CA GLN A 21 -23.92 -27.33 -5.70
C GLN A 21 -24.45 -25.95 -5.33
N GLU A 22 -25.60 -25.58 -5.88
CA GLU A 22 -26.28 -24.34 -5.52
C GLU A 22 -26.73 -24.40 -4.04
N PRO A 23 -26.45 -23.36 -3.24
CA PRO A 23 -26.91 -23.30 -1.87
C PRO A 23 -28.44 -23.20 -1.82
N GLN A 24 -29.08 -24.22 -1.24
CA GLN A 24 -30.50 -24.21 -0.92
C GLN A 24 -30.69 -23.38 0.35
N ASN A 25 -31.07 -22.11 0.19
CA ASN A 25 -32.04 -21.39 1.03
C ASN A 25 -32.01 -19.90 0.65
N GLY A 26 -33.10 -19.47 0.01
CA GLY A 26 -33.34 -18.07 -0.29
C GLY A 26 -33.79 -17.31 0.96
N GLU A 27 -33.02 -16.32 1.35
CA GLU A 27 -33.50 -15.16 2.11
C GLU A 27 -32.78 -13.92 1.57
N GLU A 28 -33.50 -13.11 0.79
CA GLU A 28 -33.06 -11.78 0.37
C GLU A 28 -32.99 -10.87 1.60
N HIS A 29 -31.81 -10.69 2.18
CA HIS A 29 -31.63 -9.69 3.23
C HIS A 29 -31.33 -8.32 2.61
N ASN A 30 -32.39 -7.56 2.32
CA ASN A 30 -32.32 -6.13 2.16
C ASN A 30 -32.36 -5.50 3.57
N SER A 31 -31.23 -4.98 4.06
CA SER A 31 -31.20 -4.15 5.27
C SER A 31 -30.65 -2.76 4.94
N GLU A 32 -31.55 -1.87 4.54
CA GLU A 32 -31.42 -0.44 4.79
C GLU A 32 -31.41 -0.23 6.31
N ASN A 33 -30.30 0.24 6.88
CA ASN A 33 -30.27 0.67 8.28
C ASN A 33 -30.33 2.20 8.33
N GLU A 34 -31.57 2.69 8.37
CA GLU A 34 -31.90 4.00 8.93
C GLU A 34 -31.66 4.02 10.45
N VAL A 35 -31.13 5.14 10.94
CA VAL A 35 -30.86 5.40 12.36
C VAL A 35 -32.13 5.92 13.05
N PRO A 36 -32.59 5.32 14.17
CA PRO A 36 -33.60 5.96 15.00
C PRO A 36 -32.97 6.59 16.24
N ALA A 37 -33.08 7.92 16.32
CA ALA A 37 -32.93 8.69 17.55
C ALA A 37 -34.15 8.49 18.46
N LYS A 38 -33.98 8.14 19.74
CA LYS A 38 -34.97 8.48 20.78
C LYS A 38 -34.34 8.84 22.13
N LYS A 39 -34.86 9.97 22.63
CA LYS A 39 -34.71 10.59 23.95
C LYS A 39 -35.18 9.68 25.08
N GLY A 40 -34.51 9.77 26.23
CA GLY A 40 -35.02 9.32 27.53
C GLY A 40 -34.25 10.02 28.66
N LYS A 41 -34.98 10.60 29.62
CA LYS A 41 -34.54 11.59 30.61
C LYS A 41 -34.74 11.03 32.02
N ARG A 42 -33.97 11.54 33.01
CA ARG A 42 -34.15 11.51 34.49
C ARG A 42 -33.51 10.29 35.21
N SER A 43 -32.89 10.36 36.40
CA SER A 43 -32.71 11.41 37.41
C SER A 43 -31.62 11.08 38.44
N ARG A 44 -30.89 12.11 38.87
CA ARG A 44 -30.39 12.49 40.23
C ARG A 44 -30.01 11.44 41.31
N GLY A 45 -28.84 11.74 41.90
CA GLY A 45 -28.40 11.45 43.29
C GLY A 45 -27.15 10.56 43.31
N GLY A 46 -26.02 10.83 43.95
CA GLY A 46 -25.57 11.86 44.87
C GLY A 46 -24.39 11.27 45.68
N ALA A 47 -23.22 11.89 45.58
CA ALA A 47 -22.05 11.86 46.50
C ALA A 47 -21.39 10.53 46.93
N SER A 48 -20.13 10.32 46.53
CA SER A 48 -18.92 10.35 47.41
C SER A 48 -17.75 9.48 46.90
N GLN A 49 -16.63 10.18 46.68
CA GLN A 49 -15.21 9.80 46.64
C GLN A 49 -14.77 8.32 46.70
N ALA A 50 -13.99 7.91 45.70
CA ALA A 50 -12.72 7.20 45.89
C ALA A 50 -11.83 7.38 44.65
N SER A 51 -10.63 7.91 44.87
CA SER A 51 -9.59 8.17 43.89
C SER A 51 -8.97 6.87 43.37
N SER A 52 -9.08 6.61 42.07
CA SER A 52 -8.25 5.64 41.36
C SER A 52 -7.37 6.38 40.33
N PRO A 53 -6.04 6.22 40.34
CA PRO A 53 -5.19 6.86 39.34
C PRO A 53 -5.45 6.21 37.97
N THR A 54 -6.01 6.99 37.05
CA THR A 54 -6.11 6.61 35.65
C THR A 54 -4.70 6.35 35.10
N PRO A 55 -4.43 5.20 34.44
CA PRO A 55 -3.17 5.02 33.74
C PRO A 55 -3.09 6.12 32.67
N LYS A 56 -2.09 7.00 32.79
CA LYS A 56 -1.82 8.02 31.79
C LYS A 56 -1.69 7.30 30.46
N LYS A 57 -2.63 7.53 29.53
CA LYS A 57 -2.52 7.09 28.13
C LYS A 57 -1.19 7.65 27.63
N GLN A 58 -0.16 6.80 27.58
CA GLN A 58 1.13 7.19 27.04
C GLN A 58 0.84 7.65 25.61
N ARG A 59 1.09 8.94 25.33
CA ARG A 59 1.12 9.42 23.94
C ARG A 59 2.08 8.49 23.22
N ALA A 60 1.58 7.77 22.21
CA ALA A 60 2.45 7.04 21.31
C ALA A 60 3.51 8.03 20.82
N ALA A 61 4.78 7.74 21.11
CA ALA A 61 5.87 8.59 20.67
C ALA A 61 5.76 8.68 19.13
N SER A 62 5.67 9.90 18.61
CA SER A 62 5.71 10.14 17.17
C SER A 62 7.01 9.53 16.65
N PHE A 63 6.91 8.62 15.67
CA PHE A 63 8.07 8.01 15.07
C PHE A 63 8.88 9.05 14.30
N SER A 64 10.20 9.02 14.46
CA SER A 64 11.14 9.86 13.73
C SER A 64 12.33 9.03 13.29
N LEU A 65 12.84 9.31 12.10
CA LEU A 65 14.06 8.69 11.60
C LEU A 65 15.29 9.27 12.31
N GLU A 66 16.30 8.43 12.53
CA GLU A 66 17.61 8.89 12.97
C GLU A 66 18.22 9.87 11.94
N ALA A 67 18.93 10.89 12.43
CA ALA A 67 19.43 11.98 11.58
C ALA A 67 20.25 11.53 10.35
N PRO A 68 21.14 10.52 10.44
CA PRO A 68 21.89 10.03 9.27
C PRO A 68 20.96 9.44 8.20
N LEU A 69 20.00 8.61 8.61
CA LEU A 69 19.04 7.97 7.70
C LEU A 69 18.07 8.99 7.10
N ALA A 70 17.57 9.94 7.91
CA ALA A 70 16.73 11.04 7.44
C ALA A 70 17.43 11.93 6.41
N LYS A 71 18.76 12.08 6.48
CA LYS A 71 19.55 12.79 5.46
C LYS A 71 19.62 12.00 4.16
N GLN A 72 19.82 10.69 4.22
CA GLN A 72 19.85 9.83 3.02
C GLN A 72 18.49 9.79 2.33
N VAL A 73 17.40 9.64 3.08
CA VAL A 73 16.02 9.72 2.55
C VAL A 73 15.79 11.03 1.80
N ARG A 74 16.19 12.17 2.37
CA ARG A 74 16.07 13.49 1.71
C ARG A 74 16.99 13.65 0.48
N ALA A 75 18.10 12.92 0.42
CA ALA A 75 18.99 12.96 -0.73
C ALA A 75 18.40 12.22 -1.95
N ASP A 76 17.43 11.33 -1.74
CA ASP A 76 16.71 10.63 -2.81
C ASP A 76 15.59 11.51 -3.41
N ALA A 77 16.01 12.64 -3.99
CA ALA A 77 15.09 13.67 -4.50
C ALA A 77 14.12 13.14 -5.57
N CYS A 78 14.52 12.13 -6.34
CA CYS A 78 13.65 11.56 -7.39
C CYS A 78 12.44 10.78 -6.82
N ASN A 79 12.48 10.40 -5.54
CA ASN A 79 11.37 9.78 -4.82
C ASN A 79 10.80 10.67 -3.70
N GLU A 80 11.04 11.98 -3.74
CA GLU A 80 10.61 12.91 -2.68
C GLU A 80 9.13 12.71 -2.29
N ARG A 81 8.23 12.61 -3.28
CA ARG A 81 6.79 12.40 -3.03
C ARG A 81 6.51 11.10 -2.27
N LEU A 82 7.12 10.00 -2.68
CA LEU A 82 6.97 8.70 -2.03
C LEU A 82 7.50 8.75 -0.58
N TRP A 83 8.63 9.43 -0.36
CA TRP A 83 9.17 9.60 0.98
C TRP A 83 8.29 10.46 1.88
N GLN A 84 7.66 11.52 1.36
CA GLN A 84 6.68 12.30 2.12
C GLN A 84 5.47 11.46 2.54
N GLU A 85 4.98 10.58 1.66
CA GLU A 85 3.90 9.65 2.01
C GLU A 85 4.29 8.70 3.15
N CYS A 86 5.54 8.22 3.19
CA CYS A 86 6.03 7.42 4.31
C CYS A 86 6.16 8.23 5.61
N LEU A 87 6.72 9.44 5.53
CA LEU A 87 7.07 10.25 6.70
C LEU A 87 5.86 10.92 7.37
N THR A 88 4.76 11.09 6.65
CA THR A 88 3.52 11.68 7.19
C THR A 88 2.69 10.70 8.00
N LEU A 89 3.06 9.41 8.04
CA LEU A 89 2.38 8.40 8.85
C LEU A 89 2.66 8.58 10.35
N ASP A 90 1.62 8.86 11.11
CA ASP A 90 1.65 9.02 12.58
C ASP A 90 1.40 7.70 13.33
N LYS A 91 1.69 6.56 12.70
CA LYS A 91 1.34 5.21 13.18
C LYS A 91 2.53 4.40 13.73
N GLY A 92 3.67 5.06 13.97
CA GLY A 92 4.85 4.43 14.55
C GLY A 92 5.80 3.79 13.53
N ARG A 93 6.89 3.18 14.03
CA ARG A 93 7.96 2.61 13.18
C ARG A 93 7.47 1.52 12.24
N GLN A 94 6.64 0.60 12.71
CA GLN A 94 6.20 -0.55 11.91
C GLN A 94 5.39 -0.09 10.70
N ALA A 95 4.41 0.79 10.91
CA ALA A 95 3.60 1.33 9.82
C ALA A 95 4.44 2.11 8.78
N PHE A 96 5.50 2.79 9.22
CA PHE A 96 6.47 3.40 8.30
C PHE A 96 7.19 2.33 7.46
N LEU A 97 7.71 1.26 8.08
CA LEU A 97 8.40 0.19 7.37
C LEU A 97 7.46 -0.53 6.39
N ASP A 98 6.22 -0.80 6.78
CA ASP A 98 5.21 -1.43 5.93
C ASP A 98 4.93 -0.55 4.71
N ARG A 99 4.79 0.78 4.89
CA ARG A 99 4.56 1.71 3.79
C ARG A 99 5.76 1.82 2.86
N VAL A 100 6.99 1.85 3.40
CA VAL A 100 8.21 1.81 2.58
C VAL A 100 8.25 0.51 1.77
N GLN A 101 7.96 -0.63 2.39
CA GLN A 101 7.92 -1.90 1.69
C GLN A 101 6.90 -1.89 0.56
N GLU A 102 5.68 -1.41 0.80
CA GLU A 102 4.63 -1.29 -0.21
C GLU A 102 5.07 -0.40 -1.39
N LEU A 103 5.56 0.81 -1.13
CA LEU A 103 5.89 1.80 -2.16
C LEU A 103 7.12 1.42 -3.01
N PHE A 104 8.06 0.67 -2.43
CA PHE A 104 9.31 0.29 -3.11
C PHE A 104 9.36 -1.19 -3.50
N THR A 105 8.23 -1.90 -3.46
CA THR A 105 8.11 -3.25 -4.02
C THR A 105 8.10 -3.20 -5.54
N CYS A 106 8.94 -3.99 -6.18
CA CYS A 106 9.00 -4.08 -7.63
C CYS A 106 7.79 -4.87 -8.16
N VAL A 107 6.98 -4.24 -9.01
CA VAL A 107 5.79 -4.88 -9.63
C VAL A 107 6.12 -6.11 -10.48
N CYS A 108 7.36 -6.27 -10.94
CA CYS A 108 7.76 -7.40 -11.79
C CYS A 108 8.06 -8.68 -11.00
N CYS A 109 8.74 -8.57 -9.85
CA CYS A 109 9.12 -9.73 -9.05
C CYS A 109 8.38 -9.81 -7.70
N GLN A 110 7.56 -8.82 -7.36
CA GLN A 110 6.78 -8.73 -6.13
C GLN A 110 7.62 -8.76 -4.84
N GLU A 111 8.87 -8.34 -4.95
CA GLU A 111 9.81 -8.23 -3.84
C GLU A 111 10.30 -6.79 -3.73
N LEU A 112 10.85 -6.43 -2.56
CA LEU A 112 11.50 -5.13 -2.38
C LEU A 112 12.57 -4.92 -3.47
N ALA A 113 12.54 -3.75 -4.12
CA ALA A 113 13.33 -3.49 -5.30
C ALA A 113 14.84 -3.57 -5.01
N TYR A 114 15.52 -4.50 -5.68
CA TYR A 114 16.97 -4.67 -5.60
C TYR A 114 17.65 -3.99 -6.79
N LEU A 115 18.72 -3.23 -6.52
CA LEU A 115 19.34 -2.31 -7.49
C LEU A 115 18.26 -1.49 -8.24
N PRO A 116 17.42 -0.74 -7.52
CA PRO A 116 16.28 -0.04 -8.11
C PRO A 116 16.72 0.97 -9.17
N VAL A 117 15.97 1.04 -10.26
CA VAL A 117 15.97 2.13 -11.24
C VAL A 117 14.73 2.96 -10.99
N THR A 118 14.90 4.25 -10.71
CA THR A 118 13.80 5.21 -10.62
C THR A 118 13.54 5.80 -12.00
N THR A 119 12.40 5.44 -12.59
CA THR A 119 12.01 5.85 -13.94
C THR A 119 11.57 7.32 -13.98
N PRO A 120 11.55 8.00 -15.16
CA PRO A 120 11.07 9.37 -15.30
C PRO A 120 9.57 9.54 -14.98
N CYS A 121 8.82 8.44 -14.88
CA CYS A 121 7.45 8.41 -14.38
C CYS A 121 7.35 8.13 -12.88
N SER A 122 8.45 8.24 -12.13
CA SER A 122 8.51 8.08 -10.67
C SER A 122 8.13 6.69 -10.14
N HIS A 123 8.33 5.64 -10.93
CA HIS A 123 8.22 4.24 -10.48
C HIS A 123 9.59 3.61 -10.28
N ASN A 124 9.69 2.74 -9.28
CA ASN A 124 10.92 2.04 -8.89
C ASN A 124 10.83 0.56 -9.25
N LEU A 125 11.78 0.07 -10.04
CA LEU A 125 11.84 -1.35 -10.44
C LEU A 125 13.27 -1.87 -10.34
N CYS A 126 13.46 -3.16 -10.08
CA CYS A 126 14.80 -3.75 -10.10
C CYS A 126 15.44 -3.56 -11.48
N GLN A 127 16.73 -3.20 -11.53
CA GLN A 127 17.45 -3.08 -12.79
C GLN A 127 17.38 -4.38 -13.60
N GLY A 128 17.51 -5.54 -12.94
CA GLY A 128 17.39 -6.86 -13.58
C GLY A 128 15.99 -7.12 -14.19
N CYS A 129 14.93 -6.63 -13.55
CA CYS A 129 13.56 -6.75 -14.06
C CYS A 129 13.36 -5.92 -15.33
N LEU A 130 13.82 -4.65 -15.32
CA LEU A 130 13.76 -3.79 -16.51
C LEU A 130 14.63 -4.32 -17.66
N LYS A 131 15.84 -4.81 -17.37
CA LYS A 131 16.71 -5.47 -18.37
C LYS A 131 15.99 -6.63 -19.06
N ARG A 132 15.26 -7.46 -18.32
CA ARG A 132 14.46 -8.57 -18.91
C ARG A 132 13.32 -8.05 -19.78
N SER A 133 12.61 -6.99 -19.36
CA SER A 133 11.55 -6.35 -20.17
C SER A 133 12.10 -5.83 -21.49
N PHE A 134 13.22 -5.11 -21.45
CA PHE A 134 13.84 -4.52 -22.64
C PHE A 134 14.40 -5.58 -23.59
N LYS A 135 14.94 -6.69 -23.05
CA LYS A 135 15.35 -7.86 -23.85
C LYS A 135 14.19 -8.50 -24.60
N ALA A 136 12.97 -8.41 -24.07
CA ALA A 136 11.75 -8.86 -24.72
C ALA A 136 11.11 -7.78 -25.63
N GLU A 137 11.87 -6.73 -25.99
CA GLU A 137 11.44 -5.61 -26.82
C GLU A 137 10.25 -4.80 -26.24
N VAL A 138 10.07 -4.85 -24.92
CA VAL A 138 9.06 -4.05 -24.20
C VAL A 138 9.75 -2.90 -23.49
N PHE A 139 9.65 -1.70 -24.08
CA PHE A 139 10.33 -0.47 -23.63
C PHE A 139 9.46 0.46 -22.79
N CYS A 140 8.35 -0.04 -22.25
CA CYS A 140 7.47 0.73 -21.37
C CYS A 140 7.75 0.45 -19.90
N CYS A 141 7.44 1.41 -19.03
CA CYS A 141 7.41 1.22 -17.58
C CYS A 141 6.44 0.07 -17.22
N PRO A 142 6.87 -0.98 -16.52
CA PRO A 142 5.97 -2.08 -16.15
C PRO A 142 4.83 -1.67 -15.19
N THR A 143 5.00 -0.59 -14.42
CA THR A 143 3.98 -0.11 -13.47
C THR A 143 2.86 0.68 -14.15
N CYS A 144 3.19 1.67 -14.99
CA CYS A 144 2.19 2.58 -15.56
C CYS A 144 2.13 2.61 -17.09
N ARG A 145 2.92 1.76 -17.77
CA ARG A 145 2.99 1.63 -19.23
C ARG A 145 3.46 2.86 -19.99
N LYS A 146 3.93 3.92 -19.31
CA LYS A 146 4.59 5.05 -19.98
C LYS A 146 5.79 4.54 -20.78
N ASP A 147 5.91 4.99 -22.03
CA ASP A 147 7.06 4.69 -22.87
C ASP A 147 8.34 5.28 -22.27
N LEU A 148 9.37 4.45 -22.13
CA LEU A 148 10.70 4.85 -21.68
C LEU A 148 11.66 5.09 -22.86
N GLY A 149 11.37 4.50 -24.03
CA GLY A 149 12.21 4.55 -25.22
C GLY A 149 13.25 3.43 -25.28
N LYS A 150 13.65 3.08 -26.51
CA LYS A 150 14.65 2.02 -26.79
C LYS A 150 16.04 2.34 -26.26
N ASP A 151 16.41 3.62 -26.28
CA ASP A 151 17.72 4.12 -25.86
C ASP A 151 17.76 4.50 -24.37
N TYR A 152 16.76 4.07 -23.58
CA TYR A 152 16.68 4.40 -22.16
C TYR A 152 17.81 3.77 -21.35
N GLU A 153 18.60 4.61 -20.66
CA GLU A 153 19.69 4.17 -19.81
C GLU A 153 19.21 3.73 -18.41
N LEU A 154 19.46 2.48 -18.05
CA LEU A 154 19.07 1.89 -16.76
C LEU A 154 20.05 2.26 -15.63
N LYS A 155 19.99 3.50 -15.16
CA LYS A 155 20.79 4.00 -14.03
C LYS A 155 20.22 3.56 -12.69
N VAL A 156 21.03 2.86 -11.89
CA VAL A 156 20.66 2.46 -10.52
C VAL A 156 20.59 3.69 -9.62
N ASN A 157 19.50 3.80 -8.87
CA ASN A 157 19.35 4.76 -7.78
C ASN A 157 20.07 4.22 -6.53
N THR A 158 21.36 4.55 -6.41
CA THR A 158 22.20 4.11 -5.29
C THR A 158 21.78 4.71 -3.96
N THR A 159 21.16 5.89 -3.96
CA THR A 159 20.62 6.51 -2.75
C THR A 159 19.48 5.69 -2.20
N LEU A 160 18.50 5.31 -3.04
CA LEU A 160 17.41 4.42 -2.64
C LEU A 160 17.95 3.06 -2.18
N SER A 161 18.92 2.46 -2.89
CA SER A 161 19.56 1.20 -2.46
C SER A 161 20.08 1.29 -1.03
N GLY A 162 20.83 2.35 -0.71
CA GLY A 162 21.41 2.53 0.62
C GLY A 162 20.37 2.71 1.71
N VAL A 163 19.29 3.47 1.42
CA VAL A 163 18.18 3.63 2.37
C VAL A 163 17.46 2.30 2.62
N LEU A 164 17.15 1.54 1.57
CA LEU A 164 16.50 0.23 1.71
C LEU A 164 17.38 -0.76 2.48
N GLN A 165 18.70 -0.74 2.24
CA GLN A 165 19.65 -1.57 2.99
C GLN A 165 19.70 -1.22 4.48
N ALA A 166 19.64 0.08 4.81
CA ALA A 166 19.60 0.54 6.19
C ALA A 166 18.27 0.19 6.90
N LEU A 167 17.15 0.19 6.17
CA LEU A 167 15.83 -0.12 6.71
C LEU A 167 15.56 -1.63 6.80
N PHE A 168 16.06 -2.41 5.84
CA PHE A 168 15.84 -3.85 5.71
C PHE A 168 17.17 -4.60 5.53
N PRO A 169 18.02 -4.70 6.56
CA PRO A 169 19.31 -5.38 6.43
C PRO A 169 19.18 -6.81 5.90
N GLY A 170 19.96 -7.15 4.87
CA GLY A 170 19.97 -8.49 4.27
C GLY A 170 18.88 -8.76 3.22
N TYR A 171 18.02 -7.79 2.87
CA TYR A 171 16.99 -7.97 1.83
C TYR A 171 17.56 -8.29 0.43
N GLU A 172 18.84 -7.98 0.23
CA GLU A 172 19.60 -8.19 -1.00
C GLU A 172 20.22 -9.60 -1.12
N ASN A 173 20.18 -10.40 -0.06
CA ASN A 173 20.81 -11.72 -0.05
C ASN A 173 20.17 -12.64 -1.10
N GLY A 174 20.96 -13.05 -2.10
CA GLY A 174 20.54 -13.97 -3.15
C GLY A 174 19.71 -13.36 -4.30
N ARG A 175 19.78 -12.04 -4.49
CA ARG A 175 18.99 -11.29 -5.49
C ARG A 175 19.80 -10.83 -6.71
#